data_AF-A0A1Y3XDU5-F1
#
_entry.id   AF-A0A1Y3XDU5-F1
#
_cell.length_a   1.000
_cell.length_b   1.000
_cell.length_c   1.000
_cell.angle_alpha   90.00
_cell.angle_beta   90.00
_cell.angle_gamma   90.00
#
_symmetry.space_group_name_H-M   'P 1'
#
loop_
_entity.id
_entity.type
_entity.pdbx_description
1 polymer ?
#
loop_
_entity_poly.entity_id
_entity_poly.type
_entity_poly.pdbx_seq_one_letter_code
_entity_poly.pdbx_strand_id
1 'polypeptide(L)'
;MIDEKGRLFGKINIVDLLVILVVIIAAVVLGMKFLKPGSSGVVGGGSTTTHVEYTVLVESVQPAVYESIKENYIPSTLMASGELLDGQVTAVEAKPHGGDITVSTSGDTVALTADKGLLDLTFTVECNVANPITTELGTQEVRVGKSHILKTDKFELNGVILDCTWSENAE
;
A
#
# COMPACT_ATOMS: atom_id res chain seq x y z
N MET A 1 23.69 30.58 18.46
CA MET A 1 24.30 29.75 19.53
C MET A 1 24.43 28.32 19.01
N ILE A 2 25.54 28.02 18.35
CA ILE A 2 25.93 26.68 17.90
C ILE A 2 27.30 26.41 18.55
N ASP A 3 27.46 25.25 19.18
CA ASP A 3 28.75 24.86 19.78
C ASP A 3 29.69 24.21 18.75
N GLU A 4 30.97 24.04 19.12
CA GLU A 4 32.01 23.45 18.26
C GLU A 4 31.74 21.99 17.84
N LYS A 5 30.73 21.35 18.43
CA LYS A 5 30.28 19.99 18.09
C LYS A 5 29.02 20.00 17.21
N GLY A 6 28.62 21.17 16.70
CA GLY A 6 27.44 21.33 15.85
C GLY A 6 26.11 21.20 16.59
N ARG A 7 26.08 21.44 17.91
CA ARG A 7 24.85 21.39 18.70
C ARG A 7 24.19 22.75 18.80
N LEU A 8 22.89 22.81 18.53
CA LEU A 8 22.06 23.98 18.77
C LEU A 8 21.64 24.00 20.24
N PHE A 9 21.91 25.12 20.92
CA PHE A 9 21.60 25.32 22.34
C PHE A 9 22.20 24.27 23.31
N GLY A 10 23.30 23.62 22.93
CA GLY A 10 24.05 22.67 23.77
C GLY A 10 23.31 21.36 24.10
N LYS A 11 22.08 21.18 23.63
CA LYS A 11 21.21 20.03 23.93
C LYS A 11 20.84 19.21 22.70
N ILE A 12 20.71 19.85 21.53
CA ILE A 12 20.17 19.22 20.33
C ILE A 12 21.30 19.11 19.29
N ASN A 13 21.58 17.89 18.83
CA ASN A 13 22.55 17.65 17.75
C ASN A 13 21.95 18.08 16.40
N ILE A 14 22.78 18.53 15.46
CA ILE A 14 22.32 18.89 14.10
C ILE A 14 21.60 17.74 13.38
N VAL A 15 21.96 16.49 13.69
CA VAL A 15 21.30 15.29 13.17
C VAL A 15 19.85 15.18 13.65
N ASP A 16 19.60 15.50 14.92
CA ASP A 16 18.26 15.47 15.53
C ASP A 16 17.34 16.52 14.90
N LEU A 17 17.88 17.71 14.62
CA LEU A 17 17.15 18.75 13.89
C LEU A 17 16.76 18.31 12.48
N LEU A 18 17.66 17.60 11.78
CA LEU A 18 17.38 17.07 10.43
C LEU A 18 16.27 16.02 10.46
N VAL A 19 16.27 15.12 11.44
CA VAL A 19 15.21 14.12 11.63
C VAL A 19 13.87 14.79 11.89
N ILE A 20 13.82 15.78 12.80
CA ILE A 20 12.60 16.55 13.09
C ILE A 20 12.09 17.28 11.83
N LEU A 21 12.99 17.87 11.03
CA LEU A 21 12.63 18.53 9.78
C LEU A 21 12.00 17.56 8.78
N VAL A 22 12.58 16.36 8.61
CA VAL A 22 12.04 15.32 7.72
C VAL A 22 10.65 14.87 8.19
N VAL A 23 10.45 14.68 9.49
CA VAL A 23 9.14 14.33 10.06
C VAL A 23 8.10 15.44 9.83
N ILE A 24 8.49 16.71 9.98
CA ILE A 24 7.60 17.86 9.68
C ILE A 24 7.25 17.89 8.19
N ILE A 25 8.22 17.69 7.30
CA ILE A 25 7.96 17.65 5.86
C ILE A 25 7.03 16.49 5.51
N ALA A 26 7.24 15.30 6.07
CA ALA A 26 6.35 14.15 5.89
C ALA A 26 4.92 14.45 6.37
N ALA A 27 4.77 15.04 7.57
CA ALA A 27 3.47 15.44 8.10
C ALA A 27 2.79 16.52 7.25
N VAL A 28 3.54 17.46 6.68
CA VAL A 28 3.03 18.50 5.78
C VAL A 28 2.65 17.91 4.41
N VAL A 29 3.42 16.98 3.86
CA VAL A 29 3.09 16.28 2.61
C VAL A 29 1.80 15.47 2.78
N LEU A 30 1.68 14.73 3.89
CA LEU A 30 0.46 14.01 4.25
C LEU A 30 -0.70 14.99 4.42
N GLY A 31 -0.56 16.02 5.27
CA GLY A 31 -1.60 17.01 5.52
C GLY A 31 -2.04 17.82 4.29
N MET A 32 -1.12 18.15 3.38
CA MET A 32 -1.43 18.87 2.13
C MET A 32 -2.13 17.99 1.09
N LYS A 33 -1.98 16.67 1.15
CA LYS A 33 -2.74 15.73 0.30
C LYS A 33 -4.21 15.65 0.76
N PHE A 34 -4.48 15.87 2.05
CA PHE A 34 -5.83 15.89 2.62
C PHE A 34 -6.51 17.27 2.63
N LEU A 35 -5.77 18.36 2.38
CA LEU A 35 -6.29 19.74 2.40
C LEU A 35 -6.46 20.38 1.01
N LYS A 36 -6.21 19.66 -0.10
CA LYS A 36 -6.54 20.15 -1.44
C LYS A 36 -7.91 19.64 -1.85
N PRO A 37 -9.00 20.44 -1.75
CA PRO A 37 -10.15 20.22 -2.61
C PRO A 37 -9.66 20.42 -4.05
N GLY A 38 -9.74 19.37 -4.87
CA GLY A 38 -9.27 19.39 -6.24
C GLY A 38 -9.87 20.56 -7.01
N SER A 39 -9.03 21.48 -7.47
CA SER A 39 -9.41 22.43 -8.51
C SER A 39 -9.44 21.69 -9.85
N SER A 40 -10.62 21.27 -10.26
CA SER A 40 -10.96 21.08 -11.67
C SER A 40 -12.37 21.61 -11.84
N GLY A 41 -12.48 22.69 -12.62
CA GLY A 41 -13.68 23.47 -12.72
C GLY A 41 -14.84 22.69 -13.33
N VAL A 42 -15.87 22.46 -12.52
CA VAL A 42 -17.27 22.42 -12.91
C VAL A 42 -18.08 22.80 -11.68
N VAL A 43 -18.81 23.90 -11.76
CA VAL A 43 -19.81 24.27 -10.77
C VAL A 43 -21.00 23.36 -11.00
N GLY A 44 -21.16 22.33 -10.17
CA GLY A 44 -22.31 21.43 -10.17
C GLY A 44 -22.12 20.23 -9.25
N GLY A 45 -22.83 20.23 -8.11
CA GLY A 45 -23.05 19.08 -7.22
C GLY A 45 -21.81 18.35 -6.72
N GLY A 46 -21.39 18.59 -5.48
CA GLY A 46 -20.30 17.83 -4.86
C GLY A 46 -20.58 16.34 -4.91
N SER A 47 -19.86 15.61 -5.76
CA SER A 47 -19.91 14.15 -5.79
C SER A 47 -19.30 13.67 -4.49
N THR A 48 -20.15 13.25 -3.55
CA THR A 48 -19.72 12.58 -2.33
C THR A 48 -19.09 11.25 -2.73
N THR A 49 -17.76 11.16 -2.67
CA THR A 49 -17.05 9.89 -2.82
C THR A 49 -16.94 9.21 -1.46
N THR A 50 -17.01 7.88 -1.42
CA THR A 50 -16.79 7.11 -0.20
C THR A 50 -15.34 6.64 -0.17
N HIS A 51 -14.63 6.89 0.92
CA HIS A 51 -13.28 6.39 1.11
C HIS A 51 -13.33 4.90 1.46
N VAL A 52 -12.43 4.11 0.88
CA VAL A 52 -12.33 2.68 1.10
C VAL A 52 -10.87 2.32 1.33
N GLU A 53 -10.60 1.66 2.44
CA GLU A 53 -9.34 0.97 2.70
C GLU A 53 -9.56 -0.53 2.49
N TYR A 54 -8.68 -1.20 1.77
CA TYR A 54 -8.79 -2.64 1.57
C TYR A 54 -7.41 -3.29 1.47
N THR A 55 -7.39 -4.60 1.72
CA THR A 55 -6.16 -5.40 1.64
C THR A 55 -6.22 -6.42 0.51
N VAL A 56 -5.11 -6.61 -0.18
CA VAL A 56 -4.98 -7.59 -1.27
C VAL A 56 -3.85 -8.55 -0.97
N LEU A 57 -4.16 -9.85 -0.93
CA LEU A 57 -3.20 -10.93 -0.81
C LEU A 57 -2.71 -11.38 -2.20
N VAL A 58 -1.40 -11.36 -2.40
CA VAL A 58 -0.72 -11.92 -3.56
C VAL A 58 0.16 -13.06 -3.08
N GLU A 59 -0.15 -14.28 -3.48
CA GLU A 59 0.56 -15.48 -3.00
C GLU A 59 1.77 -15.82 -3.89
N SER A 60 2.71 -16.58 -3.33
CA SER A 60 3.83 -17.19 -4.07
C SER A 60 4.74 -16.20 -4.82
N VAL A 61 5.07 -15.06 -4.20
CA VAL A 61 5.89 -14.00 -4.80
C VAL A 61 7.38 -14.21 -4.50
N GLN A 62 8.24 -13.95 -5.49
CA GLN A 62 9.70 -13.99 -5.30
C GLN A 62 10.17 -12.85 -4.36
N PRO A 63 11.07 -13.10 -3.39
CA PRO A 63 11.58 -12.06 -2.48
C PRO A 63 12.12 -10.82 -3.17
N ALA A 64 12.80 -10.98 -4.31
CA ALA A 64 13.33 -9.85 -5.07
C ALA A 64 12.25 -8.86 -5.55
N VAL A 65 11.04 -9.36 -5.84
CA VAL A 65 9.89 -8.51 -6.21
C VAL A 65 9.40 -7.73 -4.99
N TYR A 66 9.28 -8.39 -3.84
CA TYR A 66 8.89 -7.73 -2.59
C TYR A 66 9.85 -6.61 -2.20
N GLU A 67 11.16 -6.90 -2.16
CA GLU A 67 12.17 -5.90 -1.79
C GLU A 67 12.17 -4.71 -2.76
N SER A 68 12.10 -4.98 -4.07
CA SER A 68 12.03 -3.90 -5.07
C SER A 68 10.82 -3.00 -4.87
N ILE A 69 9.63 -3.57 -4.65
CA ILE A 69 8.40 -2.81 -4.40
C ILE A 69 8.49 -2.01 -3.11
N LYS A 70 8.88 -2.66 -2.01
CA LYS A 70 8.95 -2.04 -0.68
C LYS A 70 9.92 -0.87 -0.63
N GLU A 71 11.10 -1.00 -1.24
CA GLU A 71 12.14 0.03 -1.17
C GLU A 71 11.88 1.20 -2.12
N ASN A 72 11.25 0.97 -3.28
CA ASN A 72 11.25 1.94 -4.38
C ASN A 72 9.88 2.45 -4.81
N TYR A 73 8.80 1.68 -4.55
CA TYR A 73 7.51 1.91 -5.21
C TYR A 73 6.33 2.05 -4.25
N ILE A 74 6.57 2.17 -2.94
CA ILE A 74 5.51 2.43 -1.96
C ILE A 74 5.72 3.80 -1.32
N PRO A 75 4.70 4.69 -1.32
CA PRO A 75 3.37 4.50 -1.90
C PRO A 75 3.34 4.66 -3.43
N SER A 76 2.39 4.03 -4.12
CA SER A 76 2.21 4.17 -5.59
C SER A 76 0.76 4.15 -6.05
N THR A 77 0.42 5.07 -6.96
CA THR A 77 -0.93 5.28 -7.48
C THR A 77 -1.33 4.17 -8.44
N LEU A 78 -2.54 3.63 -8.24
CA LEU A 78 -3.10 2.61 -9.10
C LEU A 78 -3.42 3.19 -10.48
N MET A 79 -3.37 2.34 -11.50
CA MET A 79 -3.68 2.72 -12.87
C MET A 79 -4.50 1.64 -13.58
N ALA A 80 -5.34 2.07 -14.52
CA ALA A 80 -6.00 1.19 -15.47
C ALA A 80 -6.08 1.89 -16.82
N SER A 81 -5.99 1.11 -17.91
CA SER A 81 -6.15 1.64 -19.28
C SER A 81 -5.26 2.84 -19.64
N GLY A 82 -4.09 2.97 -19.00
CA GLY A 82 -3.15 4.09 -19.24
C GLY A 82 -3.40 5.34 -18.39
N GLU A 83 -4.40 5.33 -17.52
CA GLU A 83 -4.77 6.46 -16.66
C GLU A 83 -4.59 6.12 -15.18
N LEU A 84 -4.23 7.12 -14.38
CA LEU A 84 -4.15 7.00 -12.92
C LEU A 84 -5.56 7.01 -12.32
N LEU A 85 -5.77 6.15 -11.32
CA LEU A 85 -7.03 6.01 -10.59
C LEU A 85 -6.97 6.80 -9.27
N ASP A 86 -8.13 7.07 -8.69
CA ASP A 86 -8.26 7.62 -7.32
C ASP A 86 -8.07 6.51 -6.27
N GLY A 87 -6.91 5.84 -6.35
CA GLY A 87 -6.51 4.77 -5.45
C GLY A 87 -5.00 4.60 -5.43
N GLN A 88 -4.44 4.21 -4.29
CA GLN A 88 -3.01 4.10 -4.08
C GLN A 88 -2.68 2.95 -3.15
N VAL A 89 -1.67 2.18 -3.53
CA VAL A 89 -1.02 1.21 -2.64
C VAL A 89 -0.19 1.99 -1.62
N THR A 90 -0.48 1.83 -0.34
CA THR A 90 0.14 2.59 0.76
C THR A 90 1.12 1.76 1.57
N ALA A 91 0.96 0.44 1.60
CA ALA A 91 1.85 -0.46 2.34
C ALA A 91 1.91 -1.85 1.69
N VAL A 92 2.97 -2.60 2.04
CA VAL A 92 3.12 -4.02 1.73
C VAL A 92 3.83 -4.76 2.86
N GLU A 93 3.25 -5.86 3.30
CA GLU A 93 3.82 -6.80 4.25
C GLU A 93 4.07 -8.15 3.59
N ALA A 94 5.03 -8.91 4.11
CA ALA A 94 5.37 -10.24 3.58
C ALA A 94 5.37 -11.30 4.67
N LYS A 95 4.94 -12.51 4.32
CA LYS A 95 5.05 -13.74 5.11
C LYS A 95 5.58 -14.87 4.25
N PRO A 96 6.31 -15.87 4.79
CA PRO A 96 6.72 -17.03 4.02
C PRO A 96 5.50 -17.75 3.38
N HIS A 97 5.60 -18.06 2.09
CA HIS A 97 4.60 -18.84 1.36
C HIS A 97 4.79 -20.33 1.62
N GLY A 98 3.74 -21.00 2.08
CA GLY A 98 3.76 -22.43 2.41
C GLY A 98 4.52 -22.74 3.71
N GLY A 99 3.85 -23.39 4.66
CA GLY A 99 4.50 -23.96 5.83
C GLY A 99 5.24 -25.26 5.49
N ASP A 100 6.34 -25.55 6.18
CA ASP A 100 7.13 -26.77 6.01
C ASP A 100 6.24 -28.03 6.10
N ILE A 101 5.87 -28.63 4.97
CA ILE A 101 5.21 -29.94 4.96
C ILE A 101 6.29 -31.00 5.19
N THR A 102 6.38 -31.51 6.43
CA THR A 102 7.17 -32.70 6.74
C THR A 102 6.26 -33.92 6.78
N VAL A 103 6.26 -34.73 5.70
CA VAL A 103 5.63 -36.06 5.72
C VAL A 103 6.69 -37.10 6.04
N SER A 104 6.61 -37.72 7.21
CA SER A 104 7.40 -38.90 7.57
C SER A 104 6.47 -40.09 7.78
N THR A 105 6.44 -41.00 6.80
CA THR A 105 6.08 -42.40 7.03
C THR A 105 6.97 -43.23 6.08
N SER A 106 7.81 -44.12 6.61
CA SER A 106 8.53 -45.16 5.82
C SER A 106 9.91 -44.84 5.18
N GLY A 107 10.80 -44.09 5.85
CA GLY A 107 12.25 -44.26 5.68
C GLY A 107 12.95 -43.64 4.46
N ASP A 108 12.23 -43.19 3.44
CA ASP A 108 12.77 -42.32 2.39
C ASP A 108 12.03 -40.98 2.41
N THR A 109 12.71 -39.95 2.92
CA THR A 109 12.23 -38.57 2.84
C THR A 109 12.39 -38.07 1.40
N VAL A 110 11.30 -38.03 0.65
CA VAL A 110 11.20 -37.14 -0.50
C VAL A 110 10.79 -35.77 0.03
N ALA A 111 11.77 -34.89 0.24
CA ALA A 111 11.48 -33.47 0.45
C ALA A 111 10.86 -32.93 -0.84
N LEU A 112 9.53 -32.86 -0.92
CA LEU A 112 8.87 -32.00 -1.89
C LEU A 112 9.45 -30.61 -1.64
N THR A 113 10.11 -30.05 -2.65
CA THR A 113 10.70 -28.72 -2.59
C THR A 113 9.53 -27.75 -2.66
N ALA A 114 8.77 -27.63 -1.57
CA ALA A 114 7.74 -26.60 -1.43
C ALA A 114 8.47 -25.27 -1.51
N ASP A 115 8.41 -24.66 -2.70
CA ASP A 115 8.64 -23.25 -3.00
C ASP A 115 9.53 -22.50 -2.01
N LYS A 116 10.75 -23.03 -1.81
CA LYS A 116 11.62 -22.61 -0.71
C LYS A 116 11.95 -21.12 -0.86
N GLY A 117 11.33 -20.30 -0.01
CA GLY A 117 11.58 -18.87 0.09
C GLY A 117 10.66 -17.97 -0.73
N LEU A 118 9.55 -18.47 -1.30
CA LEU A 118 8.51 -17.57 -1.80
C LEU A 118 7.80 -16.85 -0.63
N LEU A 119 7.16 -15.73 -0.94
CA LEU A 119 6.47 -14.87 0.03
C LEU A 119 5.01 -14.65 -0.39
N ASP A 120 4.11 -14.70 0.59
CA ASP A 120 2.77 -14.15 0.47
C ASP A 120 2.81 -12.69 0.88
N LEU A 121 2.36 -11.81 -0.03
CA LEU A 121 2.37 -10.38 0.16
C LEU A 121 0.96 -9.87 0.45
N THR A 122 0.81 -9.10 1.51
CA THR A 122 -0.43 -8.39 1.82
C THR A 122 -0.21 -6.90 1.58
N PHE A 123 -0.91 -6.37 0.58
CA PHE A 123 -0.89 -4.96 0.23
C PHE A 123 -2.05 -4.22 0.90
N THR A 124 -1.79 -3.02 1.43
CA THR A 124 -2.83 -2.09 1.85
C THR A 124 -3.06 -1.06 0.76
N VAL A 125 -4.34 -0.83 0.43
CA VAL A 125 -4.75 0.10 -0.59
C VAL A 125 -5.81 1.04 -0.03
N GLU A 126 -5.67 2.31 -0.33
CA GLU A 126 -6.66 3.35 -0.07
C GLU A 126 -7.21 3.86 -1.39
N CYS A 127 -8.53 4.02 -1.50
CA CYS A 127 -9.16 4.63 -2.67
C CYS A 127 -10.42 5.42 -2.31
N ASN A 128 -10.89 6.21 -3.28
CA ASN A 128 -12.21 6.83 -3.22
C ASN A 128 -13.08 6.24 -4.33
N VAL A 129 -14.27 5.77 -3.97
CA VAL A 129 -15.23 5.23 -4.93
C VAL A 129 -16.41 6.18 -5.08
N ALA A 130 -16.91 6.32 -6.32
CA ALA A 130 -18.07 7.17 -6.60
C ALA A 130 -19.38 6.58 -6.06
N ASN A 131 -19.47 5.25 -5.93
CA ASN A 131 -20.65 4.55 -5.45
C ASN A 131 -20.23 3.43 -4.47
N PRO A 132 -20.59 3.52 -3.18
CA PRO A 132 -20.23 2.50 -2.18
C PRO A 132 -21.01 1.18 -2.36
N ILE A 133 -22.07 1.13 -3.17
CA ILE A 133 -22.79 -0.13 -3.44
C ILE A 133 -22.05 -0.97 -4.49
N THR A 134 -21.60 -0.35 -5.59
CA THR A 134 -20.81 -1.05 -6.60
C THR A 134 -19.35 -1.18 -6.17
N THR A 135 -18.83 -0.20 -5.42
CA THR A 135 -17.44 -0.09 -4.94
C THR A 135 -16.46 -0.40 -6.07
N GLU A 136 -16.51 0.39 -7.14
CA GLU A 136 -15.67 0.20 -8.33
C GLU A 136 -14.48 1.18 -8.31
N LEU A 137 -13.29 0.64 -8.61
CA LEU A 137 -12.07 1.41 -8.86
C LEU A 137 -11.58 1.09 -10.28
N GLY A 138 -11.71 2.06 -11.19
CA GLY A 138 -11.56 1.80 -12.62
C GLY A 138 -12.64 0.83 -13.11
N THR A 139 -12.24 -0.34 -13.62
CA THR A 139 -13.17 -1.39 -14.07
C THR A 139 -13.26 -2.57 -13.10
N GLN A 140 -12.66 -2.45 -11.90
CA GLN A 140 -12.59 -3.54 -10.93
C GLN A 140 -13.50 -3.27 -9.74
N GLU A 141 -14.32 -4.24 -9.36
CA GLU A 141 -15.04 -4.21 -8.08
C GLU A 141 -14.07 -4.48 -6.93
N VAL A 142 -14.13 -3.66 -5.89
CA VAL A 142 -13.42 -3.84 -4.63
C VAL A 142 -14.37 -4.49 -3.64
N ARG A 143 -14.26 -5.82 -3.47
CA ARG A 143 -15.05 -6.61 -2.54
C ARG A 143 -14.23 -7.77 -2.01
N VAL A 144 -14.42 -8.13 -0.75
CA VAL A 144 -13.79 -9.31 -0.12
C VAL A 144 -14.01 -10.56 -0.97
N GLY A 145 -12.93 -11.32 -1.22
CA GLY A 145 -12.91 -12.55 -2.00
C GLY A 145 -12.84 -12.35 -3.53
N LYS A 146 -12.93 -11.13 -4.05
CA LYS A 146 -12.70 -10.86 -5.48
C LYS A 146 -11.22 -10.92 -5.83
N SER A 147 -10.92 -11.44 -7.01
CA SER A 147 -9.63 -11.23 -7.62
C SER A 147 -9.45 -9.77 -7.97
N HIS A 148 -8.24 -9.24 -7.74
CA HIS A 148 -7.92 -7.85 -7.95
C HIS A 148 -6.52 -7.70 -8.55
N ILE A 149 -6.42 -6.89 -9.60
CA ILE A 149 -5.19 -6.53 -10.27
C ILE A 149 -4.64 -5.26 -9.62
N LEU A 150 -3.55 -5.41 -8.87
CA LEU A 150 -2.76 -4.30 -8.36
C LEU A 150 -1.82 -3.80 -9.45
N LYS A 151 -2.27 -2.81 -10.22
CA LYS A 151 -1.49 -2.23 -11.30
C LYS A 151 -1.15 -0.78 -10.99
N THR A 152 0.14 -0.45 -11.06
CA THR A 152 0.68 0.91 -11.03
C THR A 152 1.46 1.17 -12.31
N ASP A 153 2.06 2.36 -12.45
CA ASP A 153 2.97 2.63 -13.56
C ASP A 153 4.35 1.92 -13.42
N LYS A 154 4.64 1.31 -12.26
CA LYS A 154 5.91 0.63 -11.97
C LYS A 154 5.82 -0.88 -11.82
N PHE A 155 4.70 -1.40 -11.32
CA PHE A 155 4.52 -2.83 -11.08
C PHE A 155 3.07 -3.27 -11.30
N GLU A 156 2.90 -4.56 -11.56
CA GLU A 156 1.60 -5.21 -11.72
C GLU A 156 1.61 -6.58 -11.05
N LEU A 157 0.63 -6.84 -10.18
CA LEU A 157 0.43 -8.11 -9.47
C LEU A 157 -1.05 -8.47 -9.44
N ASN A 158 -1.36 -9.76 -9.33
CA ASN A 158 -2.73 -10.28 -9.25
C ASN A 158 -2.94 -10.95 -7.90
N GLY A 159 -3.96 -10.54 -7.17
CA GLY A 159 -4.25 -11.07 -5.84
C GLY A 159 -5.74 -11.24 -5.57
N VAL A 160 -6.07 -11.48 -4.30
CA VAL A 160 -7.43 -11.60 -3.78
C VAL A 160 -7.62 -10.59 -2.65
N ILE A 161 -8.75 -9.89 -2.66
CA ILE A 161 -9.09 -8.94 -1.59
C ILE A 161 -9.46 -9.72 -0.32
N LEU A 162 -8.79 -9.42 0.80
CA LEU A 162 -9.05 -10.09 2.08
C LEU A 162 -10.00 -9.31 2.98
N ASP A 163 -9.87 -7.98 3.01
CA ASP A 163 -10.65 -7.11 3.90
C ASP A 163 -10.95 -5.78 3.20
N CYS A 164 -12.07 -5.16 3.57
CA CYS A 164 -12.51 -3.86 3.08
C CYS A 164 -13.18 -3.08 4.22
N THR A 165 -12.79 -1.82 4.40
CA THR A 165 -13.41 -0.87 5.33
C THR A 165 -13.84 0.37 4.54
N TRP A 166 -15.12 0.73 4.63
CA TRP A 166 -15.67 1.94 4.05
C TRP A 166 -15.78 3.00 5.13
N SER A 167 -15.32 4.22 4.86
CA SER A 167 -15.63 5.34 5.75
C SER A 167 -17.14 5.51 5.80
N GLU A 168 -17.72 5.60 7.00
CA GLU A 168 -19.11 6.03 7.13
C GLU A 168 -19.25 7.40 6.45
N ASN A 169 -20.13 7.50 5.45
CA ASN A 169 -20.48 8.80 4.92
C ASN A 169 -21.08 9.59 6.09
N ALA A 170 -20.45 10.70 6.48
CA ALA A 170 -21.07 11.61 7.45
C ALA A 170 -22.42 12.05 6.85
N GLU A 171 -23.51 11.56 7.44
CA GLU A 171 -24.88 12.04 7.15
C GLU A 171 -25.03 13.52 7.49
#